data_AF-A0AAV3W708-F1
#
_entry.id   AF-A0AAV3W708-F1
#
_cell.length_a   1.000
_cell.length_b   1.000
_cell.length_c   1.000
_cell.angle_alpha   90.00
_cell.angle_beta   90.00
_cell.angle_gamma   90.00
#
_symmetry.space_group_name_H-M   'P 1'
#
loop_
_entity.id
_entity.type
_entity.pdbx_description
1 polymer ?
#
loop_
_entity_poly.entity_id
_entity_poly.type
_entity_poly.pdbx_seq_one_letter_code
_entity_poly.pdbx_strand_id
1 'polypeptide(L)' 'MPGKAKQYVDQSVSSCKDTISSLQQALSSAEKQDNKNKIQQAINSLNSACQQLSQYQD' A
#
# COMPACT_ATOMS: atom_id res chain seq x y z
N MET A 1 16.51 -17.39 11.28
CA MET A 1 15.36 -16.49 11.58
C MET A 1 15.53 -15.27 10.70
N PRO A 2 14.47 -14.77 10.03
CA PRO A 2 14.56 -13.49 9.34
C PRO A 2 15.09 -12.43 10.33
N GLY A 3 16.07 -11.63 9.93
CA GLY A 3 16.60 -10.59 10.81
C GLY A 3 15.52 -9.57 11.13
N LYS A 4 15.77 -8.76 12.18
CA LYS A 4 14.78 -7.79 12.67
C LYS A 4 14.35 -6.82 11.56
N ALA A 5 15.26 -6.46 10.66
CA ALA A 5 14.95 -5.59 9.52
C ALA A 5 13.88 -6.22 8.62
N LYS A 6 14.04 -7.49 8.23
CA LYS A 6 13.03 -8.19 7.44
C LYS A 6 11.67 -8.28 8.15
N GLN A 7 11.65 -8.49 9.47
CA GLN A 7 10.39 -8.50 10.23
C GLN A 7 9.65 -7.15 10.16
N TYR A 8 10.38 -6.03 10.29
CA TYR A 8 9.79 -4.70 10.13
C TYR A 8 9.31 -4.42 8.69
N VAL A 9 10.04 -4.92 7.69
CA VAL A 9 9.61 -4.81 6.28
C VAL A 9 8.33 -5.62 6.03
N ASP A 10 8.27 -6.87 6.48
CA ASP A 10 7.08 -7.74 6.32
C ASP A 10 5.85 -7.12 7.02
N GLN A 11 6.05 -6.52 8.21
CA GLN A 11 4.99 -5.80 8.93
C GLN A 11 4.52 -4.57 8.13
N SER A 12 5.46 -3.79 7.59
CA SER A 12 5.14 -2.59 6.80
C SER A 12 4.39 -2.93 5.51
N VAL A 13 4.77 -4.02 4.84
CA VAL A 13 4.05 -4.54 3.66
C VAL A 13 2.62 -4.92 4.01
N SER A 14 2.39 -5.52 5.18
CA SER A 14 1.04 -5.87 5.65
C SER A 14 0.18 -4.62 5.87
N SER A 15 0.69 -3.63 6.60
CA SER A 15 -0.02 -2.35 6.82
C SER A 15 -0.30 -1.59 5.51
N CYS A 16 0.63 -1.66 4.56
CA CYS A 16 0.47 -1.05 3.23
C CYS A 16 -0.68 -1.73 2.46
N LYS A 17 -0.83 -3.05 2.51
CA LYS A 17 -1.96 -3.77 1.92
C LYS A 17 -3.30 -3.37 2.54
N ASP A 18 -3.39 -3.29 3.87
CA ASP A 18 -4.62 -2.86 4.56
C ASP A 18 -5.02 -1.42 4.18
N THR A 19 -4.02 -0.55 4.02
CA THR A 19 -4.22 0.83 3.55
C THR A 19 -4.77 0.84 2.13
N ILE A 20 -4.20 0.04 1.21
CA ILE A 20 -4.69 -0.09 -0.17
C ILE A 20 -6.15 -0.55 -0.20
N SER A 21 -6.51 -1.56 0.60
CA SER A 21 -7.90 -2.04 0.67
C SER A 21 -8.86 -0.95 1.15
N SER A 22 -8.47 -0.17 2.16
CA SER A 22 -9.28 0.96 2.65
C SER A 22 -9.44 2.05 1.59
N LEU A 23 -8.38 2.34 0.82
CA LEU A 23 -8.43 3.30 -0.28
C LEU A 23 -9.27 2.81 -1.46
N GLN A 24 -9.29 1.51 -1.75
CA GLN A 24 -10.17 0.93 -2.78
C GLN A 24 -11.65 1.11 -2.43
N GLN A 25 -12.01 0.95 -1.15
CA GLN A 25 -13.36 1.27 -0.68
C GLN A 25 -13.65 2.77 -0.83
N ALA A 26 -12.72 3.64 -0.43
CA ALA A 26 -12.87 5.09 -0.59
C ALA A 26 -13.03 5.50 -2.06
N LEU A 27 -12.30 4.87 -2.97
CA LEU A 27 -12.40 5.11 -4.42
C LEU A 27 -13.80 4.79 -4.95
N SER A 28 -14.37 3.68 -4.48
CA SER A 28 -15.70 3.21 -4.88
C SER A 28 -16.80 4.14 -4.36
N SER A 29 -16.60 4.74 -3.19
CA SER A 29 -17.55 5.66 -2.56
C SER A 29 -17.37 7.13 -2.97
N ALA A 30 -16.25 7.50 -3.58
CA ALA A 30 -15.98 8.88 -3.97
C ALA A 30 -16.88 9.30 -5.15
N GLU A 31 -17.56 10.44 -5.03
CA GLU A 31 -18.41 10.96 -6.10
C GLU A 31 -17.64 11.84 -7.09
N LYS A 32 -16.77 12.72 -6.56
CA LYS A 32 -16.00 13.68 -7.36
C LYS A 32 -14.86 12.97 -8.10
N GLN A 33 -14.78 13.16 -9.42
CA GLN A 33 -13.73 12.55 -10.24
C GLN A 33 -12.31 12.93 -9.77
N ASP A 34 -12.10 14.18 -9.35
CA ASP A 34 -10.79 14.61 -8.82
C ASP A 34 -10.39 13.84 -7.56
N ASN A 35 -11.35 13.51 -6.70
CA ASN A 35 -11.08 12.71 -5.51
C ASN A 35 -10.77 11.25 -5.89
N LYS A 36 -11.49 10.68 -6.87
CA LYS A 36 -11.16 9.36 -7.43
C LYS A 36 -9.74 9.33 -7.97
N ASN A 37 -9.35 10.34 -8.74
CA ASN A 37 -8.01 10.46 -9.32
C ASN A 37 -6.93 10.51 -8.24
N LYS A 38 -7.13 11.31 -7.17
CA LYS A 38 -6.20 11.39 -6.03
C LYS A 38 -6.07 10.05 -5.29
N ILE A 39 -7.19 9.37 -5.03
CA ILE A 39 -7.20 8.07 -4.36
C ILE A 39 -6.48 7.02 -5.23
N GLN A 40 -6.76 6.99 -6.53
CA GLN A 40 -6.11 6.06 -7.45
C GLN A 40 -4.59 6.30 -7.52
N GLN A 41 -4.15 7.56 -7.55
CA GLN A 41 -2.72 7.88 -7.49
C GLN A 41 -2.07 7.39 -6.19
N ALA A 42 -2.73 7.56 -5.04
CA ALA A 42 -2.24 7.06 -3.76
C ALA A 42 -2.13 5.52 -3.74
N ILE A 43 -3.13 4.81 -4.26
CA ILE A 43 -3.10 3.35 -4.42
C ILE A 43 -1.92 2.91 -5.28
N ASN A 44 -1.66 3.59 -6.40
CA ASN A 44 -0.56 3.25 -7.30
C ASN A 44 0.81 3.41 -6.62
N SER A 45 1.00 4.50 -5.88
CA SER A 45 2.24 4.75 -5.12
C SER A 45 2.45 3.72 -4.02
N LEU A 46 1.40 3.37 -3.26
CA LEU A 46 1.47 2.34 -2.22
C LEU A 46 1.76 0.96 -2.80
N ASN A 47 1.11 0.58 -3.90
CA ASN A 47 1.38 -0.69 -4.58
C ASN A 47 2.85 -0.79 -5.02
N SER A 48 3.40 0.30 -5.57
CA SER A 48 4.81 0.34 -6.00
C SER A 48 5.76 0.17 -4.80
N ALA A 49 5.49 0.88 -3.69
CA ALA A 49 6.28 0.75 -2.47
C ALA A 49 6.17 -0.66 -1.87
N CYS A 50 4.96 -1.21 -1.75
CA CYS A 50 4.69 -2.57 -1.29
C CYS A 50 5.46 -3.61 -2.14
N GLN A 51 5.47 -3.46 -3.47
CA GLN A 51 6.19 -4.38 -4.37
C GLN A 51 7.71 -4.29 -4.19
N GLN A 52 8.28 -3.09 -4.07
CA GLN A 52 9.71 -2.91 -3.82
C GLN A 52 10.11 -3.53 -2.47
N LEU A 53 9.31 -3.29 -1.43
CA LEU A 53 9.55 -3.85 -0.09
C LEU A 53 9.40 -5.38 -0.05
N SER A 54 8.50 -5.96 -0.85
CA SER A 54 8.33 -7.42 -0.92
C SER A 54 9.55 -8.16 -1.48
N GLN A 55 10.45 -7.45 -2.16
CA GLN A 55 11.71 -7.99 -2.70
C GLN A 55 12.88 -7.86 -1.72
N TYR A 56 12.68 -7.21 -0.56
CA TYR A 56 13.73 -7.04 0.43
C TYR A 56 14.19 -8.40 0.97
N GLN A 57 15.51 -8.60 0.94
CA GLN A 57 16.21 -9.73 1.55
C GLN A 57 17.27 -9.17 2.49
N ASP A 58 17.37 -9.75 3.69
CA ASP A 58 18.32 -9.39 4.75
C ASP A 58 19.64 -10.15 4.56
#